data_AF-A0A026X1B1-F1
#
_entry.id   AF-A0A026X1B1-F1
#
_cell.length_a   1.000
_cell.length_b   1.000
_cell.length_c   1.000
_cell.angle_alpha   90.00
_cell.angle_beta   90.00
_cell.angle_gamma   90.00
#
_symmetry.space_group_name_H-M   'P 1'
#
loop_
_entity.id
_entity.type
_entity.pdbx_description
1 polymer ?
#
loop_
_entity_poly.entity_id
_entity_poly.type
_entity_poly.pdbx_seq_one_letter_code
_entity_poly.pdbx_strand_id
1 'polypeptide(L)'
;MSFSAVVAFLLIAFPLTSAYDEYRSRDGAVNFLRHYGYLDSTADRSLITNDELRHAISLFQEYYHLPVDGTLNNATLRYMARLRCGVSDAPSRRLGVAPLRSPRLNLTWNFQLADRTTLQTAETAFAIWAANSSLTFSRDTNKPDIIIAFR
;
A
#
# COMPACT_ATOMS: atom_id res chain seq x y z
N MET A 1 -40.89 19.01 -5.41
CA MET A 1 -40.67 17.57 -5.13
C MET A 1 -39.29 17.23 -5.65
N SER A 2 -38.38 16.90 -4.73
CA SER A 2 -36.95 16.69 -4.96
C SER A 2 -36.71 15.42 -5.78
N PHE A 3 -36.04 15.52 -6.94
CA PHE A 3 -35.46 14.37 -7.62
C PHE A 3 -34.18 13.98 -6.87
N SER A 4 -34.38 13.23 -5.80
CA SER A 4 -33.36 12.62 -4.96
C SER A 4 -32.36 11.81 -5.80
N ALA A 5 -31.09 12.22 -5.77
CA ALA A 5 -29.96 11.44 -5.30
C ALA A 5 -29.91 9.92 -5.60
N VAL A 6 -30.26 9.45 -6.79
CA VAL A 6 -30.04 8.03 -7.19
C VAL A 6 -28.79 7.83 -8.06
N VAL A 7 -28.13 8.90 -8.54
CA VAL A 7 -26.99 8.75 -9.47
C VAL A 7 -25.62 8.66 -8.77
N ALA A 8 -25.51 8.91 -7.47
CA ALA A 8 -24.21 9.02 -6.80
C ALA A 8 -23.69 7.72 -6.12
N PHE A 9 -24.47 6.63 -6.07
CA PHE A 9 -24.05 5.40 -5.37
C PHE A 9 -23.36 4.37 -6.28
N LEU A 10 -23.32 4.58 -7.60
CA LEU A 10 -22.70 3.66 -8.55
C LEU A 10 -21.20 3.88 -8.79
N LEU A 11 -20.60 4.99 -8.33
CA LEU A 11 -19.20 5.33 -8.67
C LEU A 11 -18.14 4.71 -7.74
N ILE A 12 -18.51 4.04 -6.66
CA ILE A 12 -17.56 3.35 -5.77
C ILE A 12 -17.46 1.85 -6.09
N ALA A 13 -18.45 1.28 -6.80
CA ALA A 13 -18.47 -0.15 -7.14
C ALA A 13 -17.62 -0.49 -8.38
N PHE A 14 -17.55 0.40 -9.38
CA PHE A 14 -16.79 0.17 -10.62
C PHE A 14 -15.30 -0.18 -10.42
N PRO A 15 -14.52 0.52 -9.58
CA PRO A 15 -13.10 0.17 -9.41
C PRO A 15 -12.88 -1.15 -8.64
N LEU A 16 -13.80 -1.51 -7.73
CA LEU A 16 -13.72 -2.76 -6.95
C LEU A 16 -14.00 -3.98 -7.81
N THR A 17 -14.97 -3.92 -8.72
CA THR A 17 -15.27 -5.03 -9.64
C THR A 17 -14.14 -5.23 -10.66
N SER A 18 -13.54 -4.17 -11.19
CA SER A 18 -12.42 -4.30 -12.15
C SER A 18 -11.16 -4.88 -11.51
N ALA A 19 -10.81 -4.44 -10.30
CA ALA A 19 -9.63 -4.97 -9.58
C ALA A 19 -9.85 -6.43 -9.13
N TYR A 20 -11.08 -6.78 -8.74
CA TYR A 20 -11.45 -8.15 -8.41
C TYR A 20 -11.26 -9.11 -9.60
N ASP A 21 -11.74 -8.72 -10.78
CA ASP A 21 -11.58 -9.53 -12.00
C ASP A 21 -10.12 -9.58 -12.47
N GLU A 22 -9.36 -8.49 -12.30
CA GLU A 22 -7.91 -8.46 -12.59
C GLU A 22 -7.14 -9.49 -11.74
N TYR A 23 -7.30 -9.47 -10.41
CA TYR A 23 -6.55 -10.34 -9.50
C TYR A 23 -6.98 -11.80 -9.52
N ARG A 24 -8.14 -12.09 -10.10
CA ARG A 24 -8.58 -13.47 -10.36
C ARG A 24 -7.73 -14.15 -11.43
N SER A 25 -7.17 -13.38 -12.35
CA SER A 25 -6.23 -13.91 -13.34
C SER A 25 -4.89 -14.27 -12.69
N ARG A 26 -4.21 -15.27 -13.25
CA ARG A 26 -2.86 -15.65 -12.80
C ARG A 26 -1.89 -14.46 -12.86
N ASP A 27 -1.94 -13.69 -13.94
CA ASP A 27 -1.06 -12.53 -14.13
C ASP A 27 -1.34 -11.42 -13.13
N GLY A 28 -2.61 -11.11 -12.86
CA GLY A 28 -3.01 -10.14 -11.84
C GLY A 28 -2.59 -10.57 -10.44
N ALA A 29 -2.75 -11.84 -10.09
CA ALA A 29 -2.29 -12.38 -8.81
C ALA A 29 -0.76 -12.29 -8.67
N VAL A 30 -0.01 -12.69 -9.70
CA VAL A 30 1.45 -12.58 -9.73
C VAL A 30 1.89 -11.13 -9.60
N ASN A 31 1.24 -10.19 -10.30
CA ASN A 31 1.51 -8.75 -10.20
C ASN A 31 1.36 -8.25 -8.77
N PHE A 32 0.22 -8.56 -8.17
CA PHE A 32 -0.10 -8.16 -6.81
C PHE A 32 0.93 -8.72 -5.82
N LEU A 33 1.15 -10.04 -5.85
CA LEU A 33 2.01 -10.72 -4.90
C LEU A 33 3.47 -10.28 -5.05
N ARG A 34 3.93 -9.97 -6.27
CA ARG A 34 5.21 -9.30 -6.47
C ARG A 34 5.19 -7.92 -5.84
N HIS A 35 4.27 -7.04 -6.23
CA HIS A 35 4.23 -5.66 -5.76
C HIS A 35 4.33 -5.58 -4.22
N TYR A 36 3.62 -6.45 -3.51
CA TYR A 36 3.61 -6.47 -2.04
C TYR A 36 4.71 -7.34 -1.39
N GLY A 37 5.55 -8.04 -2.17
CA GLY A 37 6.74 -8.74 -1.68
C GLY A 37 6.54 -10.19 -1.26
N TYR A 38 5.43 -10.81 -1.65
CA TYR A 38 5.17 -12.24 -1.44
C TYR A 38 5.81 -13.14 -2.51
N LEU A 39 6.14 -12.57 -3.68
CA LEU A 39 6.90 -13.21 -4.75
C LEU A 39 8.15 -12.40 -5.10
N ASP A 40 9.19 -13.10 -5.56
CA ASP A 40 10.38 -12.47 -6.12
C ASP A 40 10.02 -11.67 -7.38
N SER A 41 10.45 -10.40 -7.43
CA SER A 41 10.27 -9.53 -8.59
C SER A 41 11.21 -9.84 -9.75
N THR A 42 12.30 -10.57 -9.51
CA THR A 42 13.35 -10.83 -10.51
C THR A 42 13.12 -12.11 -11.31
N ALA A 43 12.38 -13.07 -10.77
CA ALA A 43 12.03 -14.30 -11.48
C ALA A 43 11.20 -14.00 -12.74
N ASP A 44 11.41 -14.76 -13.82
CA ASP A 44 10.50 -14.73 -14.97
C ASP A 44 9.13 -15.28 -14.54
N ARG A 45 8.04 -14.65 -15.00
CA ARG A 45 6.67 -15.10 -14.74
C ARG A 45 6.44 -16.53 -15.20
N SER A 46 7.04 -16.89 -16.34
CA SER A 46 6.92 -18.22 -16.93
C SER A 46 7.50 -19.32 -16.04
N LEU A 47 8.47 -18.96 -15.19
CA LEU A 47 9.16 -19.87 -14.28
C LEU A 47 8.47 -20.00 -12.92
N ILE A 48 7.51 -19.12 -12.59
CA ILE A 48 6.74 -19.26 -11.36
C ILE A 48 5.92 -20.54 -11.43
N THR A 49 6.19 -21.50 -10.59
CA THR A 49 5.41 -22.74 -10.49
C THR A 49 4.06 -22.48 -9.81
N ASN A 50 3.11 -23.40 -9.97
CA ASN A 50 1.84 -23.33 -9.24
C ASN A 50 2.05 -23.44 -7.72
N ASP A 51 3.05 -24.20 -7.28
CA ASP A 51 3.37 -24.37 -5.87
C ASP A 51 3.96 -23.08 -5.26
N GLU A 52 4.84 -22.38 -5.98
CA GLU A 52 5.34 -21.07 -5.55
C GLU A 52 4.23 -20.03 -5.49
N LEU A 53 3.34 -20.00 -6.48
CA LEU A 53 2.19 -19.10 -6.46
C LEU A 53 1.26 -19.41 -5.27
N ARG A 54 0.95 -20.69 -5.05
CA ARG A 54 0.13 -21.15 -3.92
C ARG A 54 0.77 -20.77 -2.58
N HIS A 55 2.07 -20.96 -2.45
CA HIS A 55 2.81 -20.57 -1.26
C HIS A 55 2.75 -19.05 -1.01
N ALA A 56 2.93 -18.23 -2.05
CA ALA A 56 2.81 -16.79 -1.94
C ALA A 56 1.41 -16.32 -1.54
N ILE A 57 0.36 -16.97 -2.07
CA ILE A 57 -1.03 -16.71 -1.65
C ILE A 57 -1.22 -17.06 -0.17
N SER A 58 -0.70 -18.21 0.29
CA SER A 58 -0.79 -18.60 1.70
C SER A 58 -0.15 -17.58 2.63
N LEU A 59 0.99 -17.00 2.25
CA LEU A 59 1.67 -15.97 3.03
C LEU A 59 0.88 -14.67 3.10
N PHE A 60 0.22 -14.27 2.01
CA PHE A 60 -0.70 -13.14 2.01
C PHE A 60 -1.90 -13.40 2.94
N GLN A 61 -2.49 -14.59 2.85
CA GLN A 61 -3.59 -15.00 3.72
C GLN A 61 -3.18 -14.97 5.19
N GLU A 62 -2.01 -15.50 5.52
CA GLU A 62 -1.45 -15.49 6.89
C GLU A 62 -1.27 -14.06 7.42
N TYR A 63 -0.64 -13.18 6.62
CA TYR A 63 -0.37 -11.79 7.00
C TYR A 63 -1.66 -11.00 7.30
N TYR A 64 -2.69 -11.19 6.49
CA TYR A 64 -3.99 -10.51 6.67
C TYR A 64 -5.00 -11.30 7.51
N HIS A 65 -4.56 -12.38 8.15
CA HIS A 65 -5.38 -13.24 9.02
C HIS A 65 -6.64 -13.80 8.32
N LEU A 66 -6.50 -14.20 7.07
CA LEU A 66 -7.51 -14.91 6.28
C LEU A 66 -7.37 -16.43 6.46
N PRO A 67 -8.40 -17.23 6.15
CA PRO A 67 -8.26 -18.68 6.06
C PRO A 67 -7.15 -19.07 5.07
N VAL A 68 -6.15 -19.80 5.56
CA VAL A 68 -4.97 -20.18 4.77
C VAL A 68 -5.24 -21.48 4.01
N ASP A 69 -5.59 -21.37 2.74
CA ASP A 69 -5.79 -22.51 1.83
C ASP A 69 -4.86 -22.47 0.60
N GLY A 70 -4.16 -21.34 0.40
CA GLY A 70 -3.26 -21.07 -0.70
C GLY A 70 -3.98 -20.79 -2.03
N THR A 71 -5.28 -20.53 -1.98
CA THR A 71 -6.11 -20.29 -3.17
C THR A 71 -6.60 -18.85 -3.25
N LEU A 72 -6.87 -18.40 -4.48
CA LEU A 72 -7.55 -17.13 -4.74
C LEU A 72 -9.06 -17.26 -4.47
N ASN A 73 -9.41 -17.70 -3.27
CA ASN A 73 -10.81 -17.76 -2.84
C ASN A 73 -11.42 -16.35 -2.79
N ASN A 74 -12.75 -16.29 -2.68
CA ASN A 74 -13.49 -15.02 -2.71
C ASN A 74 -13.07 -14.06 -1.58
N ALA A 75 -12.70 -14.58 -0.40
CA ALA A 75 -12.22 -13.73 0.70
C ALA A 75 -10.85 -13.12 0.36
N THR A 76 -9.91 -13.92 -0.15
CA THR A 76 -8.61 -13.47 -0.65
C THR A 76 -8.75 -12.38 -1.71
N LEU A 77 -9.52 -12.64 -2.76
CA LEU A 77 -9.69 -11.69 -3.89
C LEU A 77 -10.35 -10.38 -3.46
N ARG A 78 -11.38 -10.44 -2.60
CA ARG A 78 -12.00 -9.22 -2.04
C ARG A 78 -11.03 -8.42 -1.20
N TYR A 79 -10.10 -9.08 -0.51
CA TYR A 79 -9.10 -8.40 0.31
C TYR A 79 -8.01 -7.76 -0.55
N MET A 80 -7.55 -8.46 -1.59
CA MET A 80 -6.60 -7.94 -2.58
C MET A 80 -7.15 -6.69 -3.29
N ALA A 81 -8.45 -6.67 -3.62
CA ALA A 81 -9.11 -5.57 -4.31
C ALA A 81 -9.35 -4.29 -3.46
N ARG A 82 -9.01 -4.29 -2.16
CA ARG A 82 -9.19 -3.10 -1.31
C ARG A 82 -8.12 -2.06 -1.61
N LEU A 83 -8.52 -0.78 -1.63
CA LEU A 83 -7.59 0.35 -1.66
C LEU A 83 -6.60 0.24 -0.48
N ARG A 84 -5.32 0.38 -0.78
CA ARG A 84 -4.22 0.18 0.18
C ARG A 84 -3.02 1.04 -0.18
N CYS A 85 -2.09 1.15 0.77
CA CYS A 85 -0.79 1.75 0.55
C CYS A 85 0.02 0.90 -0.45
N GLY A 86 0.81 1.53 -1.31
CA GLY A 86 1.71 0.82 -2.26
C GLY A 86 3.05 0.38 -1.66
N VAL A 87 3.19 0.39 -0.33
CA VAL A 87 4.39 -0.11 0.36
C VAL A 87 4.31 -1.63 0.48
N SER A 88 5.42 -2.32 0.27
CA SER A 88 5.51 -3.78 0.40
C SER A 88 5.19 -4.26 1.82
N ASP A 89 4.39 -5.32 1.92
CA ASP A 89 4.01 -5.96 3.19
C ASP A 89 5.18 -6.74 3.81
N ALA A 90 6.02 -7.36 2.98
CA ALA A 90 7.18 -8.17 3.39
C ALA A 90 8.52 -7.58 2.87
N PRO A 91 8.96 -6.42 3.38
CA PRO A 91 10.15 -5.72 2.87
C PRO A 91 11.45 -6.50 3.12
N SER A 92 11.53 -7.31 4.18
CA SER A 92 12.73 -8.07 4.54
C SER A 92 13.11 -9.17 3.54
N ARG A 93 12.14 -9.66 2.75
CA ARG A 93 12.43 -10.62 1.67
C ARG A 93 13.06 -9.96 0.44
N ARG A 94 12.91 -8.64 0.30
CA ARG A 94 13.42 -7.87 -0.85
C ARG A 94 14.88 -7.43 -0.68
N LEU A 95 15.71 -8.23 -0.01
CA LEU A 95 17.09 -7.97 0.44
C LEU A 95 17.18 -7.15 1.73
N GLY A 96 17.71 -7.75 2.79
CA GLY A 96 18.74 -7.17 3.68
C GLY A 96 18.57 -5.78 4.30
N VAL A 97 17.41 -5.13 4.18
CA VAL A 97 17.18 -3.81 4.76
C VAL A 97 16.97 -4.01 6.26
N ALA A 98 18.04 -3.87 7.04
CA ALA A 98 17.94 -3.67 8.48
C ALA A 98 16.93 -2.54 8.76
N PRO A 99 16.19 -2.57 9.90
CA PRO A 99 15.24 -1.52 10.23
C PRO A 99 15.90 -0.15 10.04
N LEU A 100 15.39 0.63 9.09
CA LEU A 100 15.89 1.96 8.81
C LEU A 100 15.43 2.87 9.94
N ARG A 101 16.18 2.91 11.04
CA ARG A 101 16.02 3.92 12.06
C ARG A 101 16.78 5.16 11.63
N SER A 102 16.08 6.29 11.53
CA SER A 102 16.77 7.56 11.33
C SER A 102 17.74 7.79 12.50
N PRO A 103 19.03 8.08 12.24
CA PRO A 103 19.97 8.46 13.29
C PRO A 103 19.64 9.84 13.87
N ARG A 104 18.86 10.65 13.16
CA ARG A 104 18.40 11.98 13.60
C ARG A 104 16.97 11.92 14.13
N LEU A 105 16.74 12.61 15.24
CA LEU A 105 15.41 12.78 15.83
C LEU A 105 14.68 14.02 15.31
N ASN A 106 15.42 15.04 14.88
CA ASN A 106 14.85 16.27 14.31
C ASN A 106 14.88 16.13 12.80
N LEU A 107 13.70 16.01 12.19
CA LEU A 107 13.53 15.81 10.76
C LEU A 107 12.88 17.03 10.12
N THR A 108 13.40 17.47 8.99
CA THR A 108 12.78 18.54 8.21
C THR A 108 11.90 17.99 7.10
N TRP A 109 10.82 18.69 6.75
CA TRP A 109 9.92 18.25 5.68
C TRP A 109 9.46 19.41 4.80
N ASN A 110 9.05 19.08 3.57
CA ASN A 110 8.30 20.00 2.72
C ASN A 110 7.29 19.25 1.86
N PHE A 111 6.14 19.88 1.63
CA PHE A 111 5.16 19.43 0.67
C PHE A 111 5.20 20.35 -0.54
N GLN A 112 5.68 19.81 -1.67
CA GLN A 112 5.73 20.52 -2.94
C GLN A 112 4.31 20.85 -3.44
N LEU A 113 4.11 22.10 -3.86
CA LEU A 113 2.83 22.60 -4.40
C LEU A 113 1.62 22.44 -3.47
N ALA A 114 1.85 22.32 -2.15
CA ALA A 114 0.77 22.22 -1.19
C ALA A 114 -0.04 23.52 -1.10
N ASP A 115 -1.36 23.39 -1.17
CA ASP A 115 -2.30 24.40 -0.73
C ASP A 115 -2.41 24.42 0.81
N ARG A 116 -3.25 25.31 1.33
CA ARG A 116 -3.45 25.43 2.78
C ARG A 116 -3.94 24.13 3.42
N THR A 117 -4.84 23.40 2.77
CA THR A 117 -5.47 22.20 3.34
C THR A 117 -4.52 21.01 3.37
N THR A 118 -3.78 20.80 2.29
CA THR A 118 -2.74 19.76 2.19
C THR A 118 -1.59 20.04 3.16
N LEU A 119 -1.21 21.29 3.35
CA LEU A 119 -0.20 21.68 4.35
C LEU A 119 -0.67 21.38 5.77
N GLN A 120 -1.89 21.79 6.14
CA GLN A 120 -2.48 21.49 7.45
C GLN A 120 -2.62 19.97 7.69
N THR A 121 -2.94 19.21 6.64
CA THR A 121 -3.03 17.76 6.71
C THR A 121 -1.66 17.14 7.01
N ALA A 122 -0.60 17.60 6.34
CA ALA A 122 0.77 17.15 6.59
C ALA A 122 1.22 17.52 8.02
N GLU A 123 0.97 18.75 8.47
CA GLU A 123 1.28 19.20 9.84
C GLU A 123 0.60 18.31 10.89
N THR A 124 -0.68 18.00 10.69
CA THR A 124 -1.44 17.12 11.58
C THR A 124 -0.87 15.71 11.61
N ALA A 125 -0.50 15.16 10.44
CA ALA A 125 0.11 13.84 10.35
C ALA A 125 1.46 13.78 11.10
N PHE A 126 2.33 14.79 10.93
CA PHE A 126 3.58 14.87 11.67
C PHE A 126 3.39 15.08 13.18
N ALA A 127 2.36 15.83 13.58
CA ALA A 127 2.03 16.02 15.00
C ALA A 127 1.67 14.69 15.69
N ILE A 128 0.95 13.78 15.01
CA ILE A 128 0.63 12.45 15.54
C ILE A 128 1.92 11.67 15.84
N TRP A 129 2.89 11.68 14.92
CA TRP A 129 4.17 11.00 15.12
C TRP A 129 5.02 11.64 16.22
N ALA A 130 5.08 12.97 16.26
CA ALA A 130 5.81 13.69 17.30
C ALA A 130 5.26 13.40 18.70
N ALA A 131 3.93 13.30 18.84
CA ALA A 131 3.29 13.02 20.12
C ALA A 131 3.55 11.61 20.66
N ASN A 132 3.92 10.66 19.79
CA ASN A 132 4.07 9.24 20.13
C ASN A 132 5.50 8.72 19.94
N SER A 133 6.47 9.62 19.78
CA SER A 133 7.88 9.26 19.60
C SER A 133 8.81 10.36 20.14
N SER A 134 10.13 10.14 20.05
CA SER A 134 11.12 11.20 20.33
C SER A 134 11.44 12.06 19.10
N LEU A 135 10.70 11.91 18.00
CA LEU A 135 10.92 12.67 16.77
C LEU A 135 10.34 14.08 16.87
N THR A 136 11.01 15.04 16.26
CA THR A 136 10.47 16.39 16.02
C THR A 136 10.47 16.69 14.54
N PHE A 137 9.51 17.51 14.11
CA PHE A 137 9.32 17.85 12.71
C PHE A 137 9.25 19.36 12.53
N SER A 138 10.01 19.89 11.60
CA SER A 138 9.93 21.29 11.20
C SER A 138 9.92 21.43 9.67
N ARG A 139 9.30 22.49 9.17
CA ARG A 139 9.22 22.70 7.72
C ARG A 139 10.47 23.40 7.20
N ASP A 140 11.09 22.87 6.15
CA ASP A 140 12.20 23.48 5.42
C ASP A 140 11.95 23.38 3.91
N THR A 141 11.73 24.50 3.24
CA THR A 141 11.45 24.54 1.79
C THR A 141 12.70 24.39 0.93
N ASN A 142 13.90 24.54 1.49
CA ASN A 142 15.16 24.56 0.75
C ASN A 142 15.81 23.18 0.70
N LYS A 143 15.96 22.52 1.86
CA LYS A 143 16.64 21.21 1.96
C LYS A 143 15.97 20.29 3.00
N PRO A 144 14.74 19.84 2.75
CA PRO A 144 14.03 18.93 3.65
C PRO A 144 14.63 17.52 3.68
N ASP A 145 14.60 16.86 4.84
CA ASP A 145 14.85 15.41 4.97
C ASP A 145 13.76 14.58 4.28
N ILE A 146 12.50 15.04 4.34
CA ILE A 146 11.32 14.37 3.79
C ILE A 146 10.64 15.27 2.75
N ILE A 147 10.56 14.79 1.51
CA ILE A 147 9.84 15.47 0.42
C ILE A 147 8.51 14.76 0.18
N ILE A 148 7.41 15.51 0.28
CA ILE A 148 6.06 15.05 -0.05
C ILE A 148 5.65 15.70 -1.38
N ALA A 149 5.14 14.91 -2.30
CA ALA A 149 4.60 15.37 -3.57
C ALA A 149 3.51 14.40 -4.06
N PHE A 150 2.50 14.94 -4.73
CA PHE A 150 1.61 14.13 -5.56
C PHE A 150 2.27 13.93 -6.93
N ARG A 151 2.11 12.74 -7.49
CA ARG A 151 2.57 12.39 -8.84
C ARG A 151 1.42 11.79 -9.63
#